data_AF-A0A0A9YGM9-F1
#
_entry.id   AF-A0A0A9YGM9-F1
#
_cell.length_a   1.000
_cell.length_b   1.000
_cell.length_c   1.000
_cell.angle_alpha   90.00
_cell.angle_beta   90.00
_cell.angle_gamma   90.00
#
_symmetry.space_group_name_H-M   'P 1'
#
loop_
_entity.id
_entity.type
_entity.pdbx_description
1 polymer ?
#
loop_
_entity_poly.entity_id
_entity_poly.type
_entity_poly.pdbx_seq_one_letter_code
_entity_poly.pdbx_strand_id
1 'polypeptide(L)'
;DVNLRLQKFLFSYRVTPQRTTGRSPAELFYGRRINSRLDLLRPSLDSTVDTALVHQKRNHDKKVRDRSFEEGDAVWELNPHGDGKHFIPGSIKTRTGLHSYLVEVGGIEKR
;
A
#
# COMPACT_ATOMS: atom_id res chain seq x y z
N ASP A 1 -36.79 21.30 -25.74
CA ASP A 1 -35.50 21.25 -26.44
C ASP A 1 -35.01 19.81 -26.59
N VAL A 2 -34.74 19.38 -27.83
CA VAL A 2 -34.35 17.98 -28.16
C VAL A 2 -32.89 17.73 -27.79
N ASN A 3 -32.03 18.73 -27.94
CA ASN A 3 -30.60 18.63 -27.67
C ASN A 3 -30.33 18.30 -26.19
N LEU A 4 -30.99 19.00 -25.27
CA LEU A 4 -30.89 18.72 -23.84
C LEU A 4 -31.29 17.27 -23.51
N ARG A 5 -32.31 16.73 -24.19
CA ARG A 5 -32.81 15.37 -23.94
C ARG A 5 -31.81 14.32 -24.45
N LEU A 6 -31.20 14.57 -25.61
CA LEU A 6 -30.13 13.74 -26.16
C LEU A 6 -28.88 13.75 -25.26
N GLN A 7 -28.46 14.92 -24.79
CA GLN A 7 -27.31 15.06 -23.90
C GLN A 7 -27.50 14.28 -22.58
N LYS A 8 -28.68 14.38 -21.97
CA LYS A 8 -29.01 13.61 -20.75
C LYS A 8 -28.97 12.10 -20.98
N PHE A 9 -29.55 11.64 -22.10
CA PHE A 9 -29.53 10.22 -22.46
C PHE A 9 -28.09 9.70 -22.67
N LEU A 10 -27.30 10.43 -23.46
CA LEU A 10 -25.92 10.05 -23.75
C LEU A 10 -25.04 10.07 -22.51
N PHE A 11 -25.27 11.01 -21.58
CA PHE A 11 -24.56 11.04 -20.30
C PHE A 11 -24.85 9.78 -19.49
N SER A 12 -26.12 9.43 -19.29
CA SER A 12 -26.51 8.22 -18.56
C SER A 12 -25.91 6.96 -19.19
N TYR A 13 -26.04 6.82 -20.52
CA TYR A 13 -25.49 5.67 -21.26
C TYR A 13 -23.97 5.50 -21.06
N ARG A 14 -23.21 6.61 -21.07
CA ARG A 14 -21.74 6.57 -20.95
C ARG A 14 -21.24 6.27 -19.55
N VAL A 15 -22.04 6.57 -18.52
CA VAL A 15 -21.67 6.34 -17.11
C VAL A 15 -22.15 4.97 -16.61
N THR A 16 -23.21 4.42 -17.19
CA THR A 16 -23.72 3.09 -16.80
C THR A 16 -22.76 1.97 -17.22
N PRO A 17 -22.37 1.06 -16.31
CA PRO A 17 -21.57 -0.11 -16.65
C PRO A 17 -22.31 -1.06 -17.60
N GLN A 18 -21.61 -1.59 -18.61
CA GLN A 18 -22.17 -2.57 -19.53
C GLN A 18 -22.15 -3.99 -18.94
N ARG A 19 -23.19 -4.80 -19.19
CA ARG A 19 -23.34 -6.14 -18.61
C ARG A 19 -22.19 -7.10 -18.95
N THR A 20 -21.63 -6.99 -20.15
CA THR A 20 -20.59 -7.91 -20.65
C THR A 20 -19.21 -7.60 -20.09
N THR A 21 -18.85 -6.32 -19.94
CA THR A 21 -17.51 -5.88 -19.51
C THR A 21 -17.45 -5.42 -18.06
N GLY A 22 -18.59 -5.13 -17.43
CA GLY A 22 -18.67 -4.54 -16.09
C GLY A 22 -18.14 -3.11 -16.00
N ARG A 23 -17.70 -2.52 -17.13
CA ARG A 23 -17.14 -1.17 -17.21
C ARG A 23 -18.04 -0.27 -18.04
N SER A 24 -18.04 1.03 -17.72
CA SER A 24 -18.80 2.01 -18.48
C SER A 24 -18.06 2.45 -19.76
N PRO A 25 -18.76 2.87 -20.82
CA PRO A 25 -18.10 3.39 -22.02
C PRO A 25 -17.13 4.54 -21.75
N ALA A 26 -17.48 5.45 -20.82
CA ALA A 26 -16.58 6.52 -20.41
C ALA A 26 -15.33 5.99 -19.69
N GLU A 27 -15.47 4.98 -18.85
CA GLU A 27 -14.35 4.36 -18.15
C GLU A 27 -13.38 3.66 -19.10
N LEU A 28 -13.91 3.01 -20.15
CA LEU A 28 -13.08 2.43 -21.21
C LEU A 28 -12.30 3.50 -21.99
N PHE A 29 -12.90 4.68 -22.20
CA PHE A 29 -12.27 5.78 -22.93
C PHE A 29 -11.24 6.56 -22.09
N TYR A 30 -11.57 6.87 -20.84
CA TYR A 30 -10.73 7.71 -19.95
C TYR A 30 -9.81 6.91 -19.03
N GLY A 31 -9.96 5.59 -18.95
CA GLY A 31 -9.22 4.73 -18.02
C GLY A 31 -9.59 4.90 -16.54
N ARG A 32 -10.60 5.72 -16.23
CA ARG A 32 -11.11 5.94 -14.86
C ARG A 32 -12.62 6.11 -14.86
N ARG A 33 -13.24 5.80 -13.73
CA ARG A 33 -14.68 6.05 -13.53
C ARG A 33 -14.93 7.55 -13.34
N ILE A 34 -15.82 8.11 -14.16
CA ILE A 34 -16.27 9.51 -14.00
C ILE A 34 -17.30 9.55 -12.87
N ASN A 35 -17.14 10.50 -11.95
CA ASN A 35 -18.09 10.69 -10.86
C ASN A 35 -19.38 11.32 -11.41
N SER A 36 -20.50 10.64 -11.16
CA SER A 36 -21.84 11.17 -11.39
C SER A 36 -22.42 11.77 -10.11
N ARG A 37 -23.56 12.48 -10.22
CA ARG A 37 -24.30 12.96 -9.05
C ARG A 37 -24.70 11.84 -8.09
N LEU A 38 -24.92 10.62 -8.59
CA LEU A 38 -25.23 9.46 -7.75
C LEU A 38 -23.99 8.95 -7.01
N ASP A 39 -22.80 9.03 -7.62
CA ASP A 39 -21.56 8.64 -6.93
C ASP A 39 -21.23 9.59 -5.77
N LEU A 40 -21.67 10.86 -5.83
CA LEU A 40 -21.56 11.81 -4.72
C LEU A 40 -22.50 11.50 -3.54
N LEU A 41 -23.54 10.67 -3.75
CA LEU A 41 -24.42 10.20 -2.66
C LEU A 41 -23.80 9.03 -1.89
N ARG A 42 -22.69 8.46 -2.38
CA ARG A 42 -21.98 7.42 -1.62
C ARG A 42 -21.45 8.08 -0.34
N PRO A 43 -21.71 7.48 0.84
CA PRO A 43 -21.14 8.00 2.08
C PRO A 43 -19.62 8.02 1.99
N SER A 44 -18.99 9.00 2.63
CA SER A 44 -17.54 9.06 2.69
C SER A 44 -16.99 7.77 3.33
N LEU A 45 -15.95 7.21 2.71
CA LEU A 45 -15.28 6.03 3.25
C LEU A 45 -14.29 6.39 4.35
N ASP A 46 -14.07 7.68 4.61
CA ASP A 46 -13.06 8.21 5.52
C ASP A 46 -13.19 7.60 6.91
N SER A 47 -14.41 7.53 7.47
CA SER A 47 -14.64 6.90 8.78
C SER A 47 -14.33 5.41 8.80
N THR A 48 -14.57 4.71 7.68
CA THR A 48 -14.26 3.27 7.56
C THR A 48 -12.76 3.05 7.43
N VAL A 49 -12.07 3.91 6.69
CA VAL A 49 -10.61 3.89 6.55
C VAL A 49 -9.95 4.22 7.89
N ASP A 50 -10.38 5.28 8.56
CA ASP A 50 -9.85 5.70 9.86
C ASP A 50 -10.00 4.60 10.91
N THR A 51 -11.19 3.99 10.99
CA THR A 51 -11.41 2.86 11.91
C THR A 51 -10.52 1.67 11.56
N ALA A 52 -10.38 1.32 10.28
CA ALA A 52 -9.48 0.25 9.85
C ALA A 52 -8.01 0.54 10.20
N LEU A 53 -7.53 1.77 9.99
CA LEU A 53 -6.16 2.19 10.33
C LEU A 53 -5.92 2.12 11.85
N VAL A 54 -6.87 2.60 12.66
CA VAL A 54 -6.78 2.50 14.12
C VAL A 54 -6.74 1.03 14.58
N HIS A 55 -7.56 0.16 13.97
CA HIS A 55 -7.55 -1.26 14.28
C HIS A 55 -6.23 -1.93 13.88
N GLN A 56 -5.70 -1.59 12.71
CA GLN A 56 -4.41 -2.09 12.24
C GLN A 56 -3.29 -1.73 13.23
N LYS A 57 -3.20 -0.45 13.62
CA LYS A 57 -2.22 0.01 14.61
C LYS A 57 -2.39 -0.71 15.94
N ARG A 58 -3.60 -0.75 16.48
CA ARG A 58 -3.87 -1.43 17.77
C ARG A 58 -3.48 -2.91 17.74
N ASN A 59 -3.76 -3.61 16.65
CA ASN A 59 -3.43 -5.02 16.52
C ASN A 59 -1.93 -5.27 16.35
N HIS A 60 -1.23 -4.37 15.65
CA HIS A 60 0.22 -4.36 15.56
C HIS A 60 0.86 -4.13 16.93
N ASP A 61 0.45 -3.06 17.62
CA ASP A 61 1.02 -2.63 18.90
C ASP A 61 0.83 -3.67 20.01
N LYS A 62 -0.23 -4.49 19.95
CA LYS A 62 -0.45 -5.62 20.88
C LYS A 62 0.63 -6.71 20.81
N LYS A 63 1.22 -6.93 19.62
CA LYS A 63 2.14 -8.05 19.36
C LYS A 63 3.58 -7.60 19.15
N VAL A 64 3.79 -6.32 18.86
CA VAL A 64 5.12 -5.81 18.56
C VAL A 64 5.98 -5.83 19.83
N ARG A 65 7.23 -6.29 19.68
CA ARG A 65 8.27 -6.12 20.67
C ARG A 65 9.21 -5.06 20.16
N ASP A 66 9.59 -4.13 21.02
CA ASP A 66 10.65 -3.19 20.67
C ASP A 66 11.97 -3.96 20.52
N ARG A 67 12.68 -3.68 19.42
CA ARG A 67 13.96 -4.31 19.10
C ARG A 67 14.94 -3.21 18.77
N SER A 68 15.78 -2.89 19.73
CA SER A 68 16.97 -2.06 19.56
C SER A 68 18.20 -2.92 19.71
N PHE A 69 19.25 -2.52 19.00
CA PHE A 69 20.56 -3.13 19.09
C PHE A 69 21.61 -2.04 19.22
N GLU A 70 22.72 -2.37 19.84
CA GLU A 70 23.87 -1.48 20.07
C GLU A 70 25.05 -1.86 19.18
N GLU A 71 26.04 -0.97 19.11
CA GLU A 71 27.26 -1.22 18.34
C GLU A 71 28.02 -2.39 18.96
N GLY A 72 28.41 -3.36 18.13
CA GLY A 72 29.04 -4.61 18.54
C GLY A 72 28.08 -5.78 18.77
N ASP A 73 26.76 -5.57 18.76
CA ASP A 73 25.79 -6.66 18.94
C ASP A 73 25.86 -7.66 17.78
N ALA A 74 25.88 -8.95 18.12
CA ALA A 74 25.86 -10.04 17.16
C ALA A 74 24.44 -10.21 16.58
N VAL A 75 24.33 -10.10 15.26
CA VAL A 75 23.06 -10.19 14.52
C VAL A 75 23.16 -11.18 13.36
N TRP A 76 22.01 -11.64 12.91
CA TRP A 76 21.89 -12.49 11.73
C TRP A 76 21.38 -11.66 10.55
N GLU A 77 22.20 -11.48 9.54
CA GLU A 77 21.82 -10.82 8.29
C GLU A 77 21.21 -11.84 7.34
N LEU A 78 20.07 -11.50 6.74
CA LEU A 78 19.45 -12.32 5.71
C LEU A 78 20.23 -12.15 4.39
N ASN A 79 20.81 -13.24 3.86
CA ASN A 79 21.37 -13.31 2.52
C ASN A 79 20.29 -13.78 1.51
N PRO A 80 19.75 -12.90 0.65
CA PRO A 80 18.69 -13.25 -0.29
C PRO A 80 19.17 -14.15 -1.43
N HIS A 81 20.48 -14.18 -1.71
CA HIS A 81 21.07 -14.81 -2.89
C HIS A 81 21.95 -16.05 -2.56
N GLY A 82 21.89 -16.57 -1.34
CA GLY A 82 22.69 -17.72 -0.92
C GLY A 82 21.97 -19.06 -1.13
N ASP A 83 22.62 -19.99 -1.83
CA ASP A 83 22.12 -21.36 -2.13
C ASP A 83 22.12 -22.31 -0.90
N GLY A 84 21.69 -21.84 0.27
CA GLY A 84 21.39 -22.73 1.40
C GLY A 84 21.36 -22.09 2.78
N LYS A 85 22.28 -21.15 3.10
CA LYS A 85 22.24 -20.41 4.37
C LYS A 85 21.67 -19.01 4.13
N HIS A 86 20.37 -18.89 4.39
CA HIS A 86 19.66 -17.61 4.31
C HIS A 86 20.11 -16.61 5.37
N PHE A 87 20.79 -17.03 6.45
CA PHE A 87 21.26 -16.15 7.51
C PHE A 87 22.76 -16.27 7.70
N ILE A 88 23.45 -15.13 7.72
CA ILE A 88 24.90 -15.02 7.94
C ILE A 88 25.13 -14.21 9.21
N PRO A 89 26.04 -14.63 10.11
CA PRO A 89 26.34 -13.85 11.30
C PRO A 89 27.08 -12.57 10.92
N GLY A 90 26.73 -11.47 11.56
CA GLY A 90 27.38 -10.17 11.47
C GLY A 90 27.35 -9.44 12.81
N SER A 91 28.04 -8.31 12.88
CA SER A 91 28.02 -7.42 14.04
C SER A 91 27.54 -6.04 13.63
N ILE A 92 26.75 -5.39 14.48
CA ILE A 92 26.31 -4.03 14.20
C ILE A 92 27.47 -3.07 14.35
N LYS A 93 27.67 -2.22 13.36
CA LYS A 93 28.69 -1.17 13.38
C LYS A 93 28.15 0.15 13.89
N THR A 94 27.04 0.62 13.32
CA THR A 94 26.39 1.88 13.73
C THR A 94 24.89 1.85 13.47
N ARG A 95 24.12 2.65 14.22
CA ARG A 95 22.68 2.85 13.98
C ARG A 95 22.47 4.04 13.04
N THR A 96 22.04 3.77 11.81
CA THR A 96 21.75 4.81 10.80
C THR A 96 20.37 5.43 10.97
N GLY A 97 19.43 4.75 11.62
CA GLY A 97 18.07 5.26 11.88
C GLY A 97 17.34 4.48 12.96
N LEU A 98 16.08 4.84 13.25
CA LEU A 98 15.32 4.24 14.35
C LEU A 98 15.25 2.70 14.25
N HIS A 99 15.13 2.14 13.05
CA HIS A 99 15.15 0.69 12.82
C HIS A 99 16.10 0.30 11.67
N SER A 100 17.16 1.09 11.46
CA SER A 100 18.14 0.86 10.39
C SER A 100 19.53 0.85 10.97
N TYR A 101 20.29 -0.20 10.64
CA TYR A 101 21.60 -0.47 11.20
C TYR A 101 22.58 -0.77 10.07
N LEU A 102 23.82 -0.38 10.24
CA LEU A 102 24.93 -0.82 9.42
C LEU A 102 25.51 -2.08 10.08
N VAL A 103 25.59 -3.17 9.33
CA VAL A 103 26.07 -4.47 9.81
C VAL A 103 27.37 -4.82 9.08
N GLU A 104 28.37 -5.27 9.82
CA GLU A 104 29.62 -5.80 9.28
C GLU A 104 29.54 -7.32 9.20
N VAL A 105 29.73 -7.86 7.99
CA VAL A 105 29.77 -9.30 7.72
C VAL A 105 31.07 -9.62 6.99
N GLY A 106 31.99 -10.29 7.68
CA GLY A 106 33.27 -10.72 7.10
C GLY A 106 34.13 -9.58 6.56
N GLY A 107 34.07 -8.39 7.17
CA GLY A 107 34.82 -7.19 6.75
C GLY A 107 34.13 -6.34 5.68
N ILE A 108 32.91 -6.69 5.27
CA ILE A 108 32.09 -5.91 4.34
C ILE A 108 30.93 -5.27 5.11
N GLU A 109 30.76 -3.97 4.94
CA GLU A 109 29.64 -3.22 5.52
C GLU A 109 28.40 -3.31 4.65
N LYS A 110 27.27 -3.60 5.28
CA LYS A 110 25.97 -3.75 4.63
C LYS A 110 24.88 -3.05 5.45
N ARG A 111 23.79 -2.69 4.78
CA ARG A 111 22.67 -1.93 5.36
C ARG A 111 21.36 -2.69 5.19
#